data_AF-C8V9W3-F1
#
_entry.id   AF-C8V9W3-F1
#
_cell.length_a   1.000
_cell.length_b   1.000
_cell.length_c   1.000
_cell.angle_alpha   90.00
_cell.angle_beta   90.00
_cell.angle_gamma   90.00
#
_symmetry.space_group_name_H-M   'P 1'
#
loop_
_entity.id
_entity.type
_entity.pdbx_description
1 polymer ?
#
loop_
_entity_poly.entity_id
_entity_poly.type
_entity_poly.pdbx_seq_one_letter_code
_entity_poly.pdbx_strand_id
1 'polypeptide(L)'
;MITEAKEAKGLSKDLIADLHPNRPDYRGFSIGENIISLQADPSFEELEAAGATVQKHDSAHTVLDDFFLISGEIPRRTPYEAGLKHGMRFDKEDNEWTSDEAIADERFIMCNVKADKGIVMLTGCSHAGVVNCTQHALELAGGSIPLHAVIGGFHLATSDANQIERSIKDLLKFDPAVLLPGHCTGWRAKFAIEKRQPGLLVPCSVGYNITF
;
A
#
# COMPACT_ATOMS: atom_id res chain seq x y z
N MET A 1 -2.70 23.50 14.80
CA MET A 1 -1.93 22.35 14.26
C MET A 1 -2.42 21.02 14.85
N ILE A 2 -2.12 19.87 14.23
CA ILE A 2 -2.55 18.54 14.72
C ILE A 2 -2.13 18.30 16.18
N THR A 3 -0.94 18.79 16.56
CA THR A 3 -0.39 18.71 17.92
C THR A 3 -1.26 19.44 18.95
N GLU A 4 -1.64 20.69 18.68
CA GLU A 4 -2.53 21.48 19.55
C GLU A 4 -3.91 20.83 19.70
N ALA A 5 -4.43 20.21 18.62
CA ALA A 5 -5.71 19.50 18.64
C ALA A 5 -5.65 18.18 19.42
N LYS A 6 -4.50 17.49 19.42
CA LYS A 6 -4.25 16.29 20.24
C LYS A 6 -4.14 16.64 21.72
N GLU A 7 -3.38 17.69 22.04
CA GLU A 7 -3.24 18.20 23.41
C GLU A 7 -4.58 18.64 23.99
N ALA A 8 -5.40 19.37 23.22
CA ALA A 8 -6.74 19.77 23.63
C ALA A 8 -7.70 18.58 23.92
N LYS A 9 -7.38 17.39 23.41
CA LYS A 9 -8.13 16.15 23.63
C LYS A 9 -7.48 15.20 24.65
N GLY A 10 -6.38 15.60 25.30
CA GLY A 10 -5.66 14.76 26.26
C GLY A 10 -5.05 13.50 25.65
N LEU A 11 -4.83 13.49 24.33
CA LEU A 11 -4.21 12.36 23.63
C LEU A 11 -2.70 12.38 23.84
N SER A 12 -2.07 11.20 23.92
CA SER A 12 -0.62 11.07 24.11
C SER A 12 0.14 11.86 23.05
N LYS A 13 1.24 12.49 23.49
CA LYS A 13 2.20 13.15 22.59
C LYS A 13 3.05 12.14 21.81
N ASP A 14 3.02 10.87 22.20
CA ASP A 14 3.78 9.81 21.56
C ASP A 14 3.13 9.45 20.21
N LEU A 15 3.53 10.16 19.16
CA LEU A 15 3.22 9.80 17.78
C LEU A 15 4.33 8.89 17.27
N ILE A 16 4.03 7.61 17.13
CA ILE A 16 4.94 6.66 16.48
C ILE A 16 4.86 6.89 14.96
N ALA A 17 6.02 7.11 14.33
CA ALA A 17 6.20 7.08 12.89
C ALA A 17 6.89 5.76 12.51
N ASP A 18 6.09 4.77 12.11
CA ASP A 18 6.58 3.48 11.66
C ASP A 18 7.01 3.54 10.19
N LEU A 19 8.28 3.29 9.90
CA LEU A 19 8.89 3.51 8.59
C LEU A 19 9.78 2.35 8.17
N HIS A 20 9.89 2.14 6.87
CA HIS A 20 10.90 1.24 6.33
C HIS A 20 12.29 1.88 6.48
N PRO A 21 13.34 1.14 6.91
CA PRO A 21 14.68 1.69 7.09
C PRO A 21 15.33 2.13 5.76
N ASN A 22 15.11 1.39 4.67
CA ASN A 22 15.69 1.66 3.34
C ASN A 22 14.77 2.50 2.43
N ARG A 23 14.10 3.49 3.01
CA ARG A 23 13.31 4.46 2.25
C ARG A 23 14.24 5.46 1.54
N PRO A 24 13.88 5.96 0.36
CA PRO A 24 14.73 6.90 -0.37
C PRO A 24 14.67 8.32 0.23
N ASP A 25 15.67 9.14 -0.11
CA ASP A 25 15.63 10.59 0.16
C ASP A 25 14.66 11.30 -0.79
N TYR A 26 14.70 10.90 -2.07
CA TYR A 26 13.79 11.38 -3.10
C TYR A 26 13.32 10.22 -3.96
N ARG A 27 12.06 10.29 -4.36
CA ARG A 27 11.52 9.50 -5.46
C ARG A 27 11.41 10.34 -6.71
N GLY A 28 11.40 9.69 -7.85
CA GLY A 28 11.27 10.35 -9.14
C GLY A 28 10.90 9.38 -10.25
N PHE A 29 10.87 9.92 -11.45
CA PHE A 29 10.62 9.15 -12.67
C PHE A 29 11.58 9.55 -13.77
N SER A 30 12.07 8.57 -14.53
CA SER A 30 12.83 8.85 -15.75
C SER A 30 11.88 9.13 -16.93
N ILE A 31 12.20 10.16 -17.72
CA ILE A 31 11.56 10.47 -19.00
C ILE A 31 12.66 10.69 -20.03
N GLY A 32 12.95 9.64 -20.81
CA GLY A 32 14.14 9.61 -21.66
C GLY A 32 15.40 9.67 -20.80
N GLU A 33 16.27 10.64 -21.08
CA GLU A 33 17.52 10.86 -20.32
C GLU A 33 17.34 11.76 -19.09
N ASN A 34 16.15 12.35 -18.90
CA ASN A 34 15.87 13.26 -17.79
C ASN A 34 15.23 12.52 -16.62
N ILE A 35 15.50 13.00 -15.40
CA ILE A 35 14.82 12.55 -14.19
C ILE A 35 13.97 13.68 -13.63
N ILE A 36 12.69 13.40 -13.42
CA ILE A 36 11.77 14.29 -12.70
C ILE A 36 11.75 13.85 -11.24
N SER A 37 12.36 14.66 -10.38
CA SER A 37 12.30 14.46 -8.94
C SER A 37 10.93 14.86 -8.40
N LEU A 38 10.40 14.06 -7.48
CA LEU A 38 9.31 14.45 -6.57
C LEU A 38 9.90 15.22 -5.38
N GLN A 39 9.02 15.61 -4.45
CA GLN A 39 9.42 16.21 -3.19
C GLN A 39 10.26 15.23 -2.36
N ALA A 40 11.18 15.78 -1.57
CA ALA A 40 11.94 14.98 -0.62
C ALA A 40 11.00 14.27 0.35
N ASP A 41 11.28 13.00 0.65
CA ASP A 41 10.63 12.35 1.77
C ASP A 41 11.30 12.87 3.07
N PRO A 42 10.54 13.21 4.13
CA PRO A 42 11.09 13.84 5.33
C PRO A 42 12.10 12.93 6.02
N SER A 43 13.31 13.37 6.36
CA SER A 43 14.33 12.52 7.00
C SER A 43 13.85 11.97 8.35
N PHE A 44 14.54 10.94 8.88
CA PHE A 44 14.21 10.45 10.21
C PHE A 44 14.38 11.54 11.27
N GLU A 45 15.43 12.34 11.15
CA GLU A 45 15.73 13.47 12.03
C GLU A 45 14.69 14.59 11.90
N GLU A 46 14.19 14.87 10.68
CA GLU A 46 13.11 15.85 10.46
C GLU A 46 11.80 15.40 11.14
N LEU A 47 11.49 14.11 11.11
CA LEU A 47 10.33 13.55 11.80
C LEU A 47 10.48 13.58 13.32
N GLU A 48 11.66 13.26 13.84
CA GLU A 48 11.98 13.35 15.27
C GLU A 48 11.93 14.81 15.76
N ALA A 49 12.49 15.75 14.99
CA ALA A 49 12.43 17.17 15.27
C ALA A 49 10.98 17.72 15.24
N ALA A 50 10.10 17.11 14.44
CA ALA A 50 8.66 17.39 14.44
C ALA A 50 7.89 16.74 15.60
N GLY A 51 8.57 15.97 16.46
CA GLY A 51 8.02 15.36 17.67
C GLY A 51 7.51 13.93 17.50
N ALA A 52 7.85 13.24 16.40
CA ALA A 52 7.55 11.82 16.24
C ALA A 52 8.60 10.94 16.94
N THR A 53 8.18 9.77 17.43
CA THR A 53 9.09 8.67 17.75
C THR A 53 9.22 7.78 16.53
N VAL A 54 10.37 7.81 15.87
CA VAL A 54 10.63 6.98 14.69
C VAL A 54 10.87 5.53 15.10
N GLN A 55 10.14 4.61 14.48
CA GLN A 55 10.41 3.17 14.55
C GLN A 55 10.70 2.66 13.14
N LYS A 56 11.74 1.84 13.01
CA LYS A 56 12.22 1.35 11.72
C LYS A 56 12.00 -0.15 11.62
N HIS A 57 11.18 -0.58 10.67
CA HIS A 57 10.86 -2.00 10.46
C HIS A 57 10.78 -2.33 8.96
N ASP A 58 11.51 -3.37 8.56
CA ASP A 58 11.51 -3.97 7.22
C ASP A 58 10.75 -5.31 7.14
N SER A 59 10.46 -5.90 8.29
CA SER A 59 9.80 -7.19 8.45
C SER A 59 8.39 -7.05 9.01
N ALA A 60 7.60 -8.11 8.84
CA ALA A 60 6.24 -8.16 9.34
C ALA A 60 6.19 -7.98 10.86
N HIS A 61 5.35 -7.07 11.33
CA HIS A 61 5.17 -6.78 12.75
C HIS A 61 3.78 -6.21 13.00
N THR A 62 3.37 -6.21 14.26
CA THR A 62 2.07 -5.72 14.69
C THR A 62 2.15 -4.35 15.33
N VAL A 63 1.04 -3.61 15.23
CA VAL A 63 0.88 -2.28 15.84
C VAL A 63 -0.50 -2.17 16.49
N LEU A 64 -0.65 -1.18 17.39
CA LEU A 64 -1.88 -0.90 18.13
C LEU A 64 -2.39 -2.16 18.86
N ASP A 65 -1.63 -2.68 19.82
CA ASP A 65 -2.00 -3.86 20.64
C ASP A 65 -2.40 -5.09 19.80
N ASP A 66 -1.63 -5.39 18.75
CA ASP A 66 -1.86 -6.51 17.83
C ASP A 66 -3.16 -6.43 17.01
N PHE A 67 -3.80 -5.26 16.92
CA PHE A 67 -4.99 -5.08 16.09
C PHE A 67 -4.68 -5.01 14.59
N PHE A 68 -3.50 -4.49 14.23
CA PHE A 68 -3.07 -4.36 12.84
C PHE A 68 -1.70 -5.01 12.64
N LEU A 69 -1.52 -5.60 11.47
CA LEU A 69 -0.25 -6.12 10.99
C LEU A 69 0.23 -5.29 9.81
N ILE A 70 1.51 -4.94 9.82
CA ILE A 70 2.23 -4.34 8.70
C ILE A 70 3.06 -5.43 8.02
N SER A 71 3.02 -5.51 6.69
CA SER A 71 3.54 -6.66 5.93
C SER A 71 5.05 -6.88 5.97
N GLY A 72 5.83 -5.80 6.09
CA GLY A 72 7.22 -5.82 5.61
C GLY A 72 7.30 -5.95 4.08
N GLU A 73 8.43 -6.40 3.55
CA GLU A 73 8.64 -6.59 2.12
C GLU A 73 7.60 -7.53 1.48
N ILE A 74 7.04 -7.11 0.34
CA ILE A 74 5.98 -7.85 -0.37
C ILE A 74 6.60 -8.74 -1.47
N PRO A 75 6.47 -10.08 -1.40
CA PRO A 75 7.04 -10.97 -2.41
C PRO A 75 6.36 -10.84 -3.78
N ARG A 76 7.14 -10.72 -4.85
CA ARG A 76 6.64 -10.68 -6.23
C ARG A 76 6.52 -12.09 -6.82
N ARG A 77 5.29 -12.50 -7.15
CA ARG A 77 4.97 -13.88 -7.58
C ARG A 77 4.32 -13.92 -8.96
N THR A 78 3.72 -12.81 -9.36
CA THR A 78 3.08 -12.66 -10.66
C THR A 78 4.06 -12.02 -11.66
N PRO A 79 4.17 -12.55 -12.89
CA PRO A 79 5.04 -11.94 -13.91
C PRO A 79 4.44 -10.68 -14.55
N TYR A 80 3.21 -10.30 -14.16
CA TYR A 80 2.47 -9.18 -14.74
C TYR A 80 2.35 -7.99 -13.77
N GLU A 81 2.64 -8.15 -12.49
CA GLU A 81 2.70 -7.03 -11.52
C GLU A 81 4.17 -6.81 -11.14
N ALA A 82 4.87 -6.07 -12.00
CA ALA A 82 6.33 -5.97 -11.97
C ALA A 82 6.88 -4.72 -11.26
N GLY A 83 6.02 -3.82 -10.77
CA GLY A 83 6.46 -2.55 -10.18
C GLY A 83 6.01 -1.30 -10.93
N LEU A 84 6.70 -0.20 -10.64
CA LEU A 84 6.51 1.13 -11.20
C LEU A 84 7.50 1.38 -12.33
N LYS A 85 7.07 1.23 -13.59
CA LYS A 85 7.94 1.48 -14.75
C LYS A 85 8.56 2.88 -14.67
N HIS A 86 9.85 2.97 -14.92
CA HIS A 86 10.64 4.20 -14.88
C HIS A 86 10.75 4.86 -13.49
N GLY A 87 10.32 4.18 -12.43
CA GLY A 87 10.52 4.64 -11.05
C GLY A 87 12.00 4.79 -10.75
N MET A 88 12.37 5.92 -10.14
CA MET A 88 13.75 6.24 -9.75
C MET A 88 13.78 6.62 -8.28
N ARG A 89 14.90 6.34 -7.62
CA ARG A 89 15.22 6.87 -6.29
C ARG A 89 16.57 7.56 -6.28
N PHE A 90 16.69 8.54 -5.41
CA PHE A 90 17.96 9.18 -5.09
C PHE A 90 18.38 8.82 -3.68
N ASP A 91 19.66 8.50 -3.52
CA ASP A 91 20.30 8.31 -2.23
C ASP A 91 21.38 9.37 -2.02
N LYS A 92 21.32 10.13 -0.92
CA LYS A 92 22.34 11.15 -0.61
C LYS A 92 23.70 10.55 -0.28
N GLU A 93 23.77 9.32 0.23
CA GLU A 93 25.04 8.69 0.58
C GLU A 93 25.87 8.40 -0.68
N ASP A 94 25.21 7.88 -1.71
CA ASP A 94 25.84 7.57 -3.01
C ASP A 94 25.81 8.78 -3.98
N ASN A 95 24.98 9.79 -3.68
CA ASN A 95 24.75 10.99 -4.48
C ASN A 95 24.39 10.66 -5.94
N GLU A 96 23.56 9.63 -6.13
CA GLU A 96 23.16 9.12 -7.44
C GLU A 96 21.68 8.77 -7.52
N TRP A 97 21.16 8.79 -8.75
CA TRP A 97 19.84 8.27 -9.07
C TRP A 97 19.96 6.85 -9.57
N THR A 98 19.21 5.94 -8.96
CA THR A 98 19.14 4.53 -9.35
C THR A 98 17.70 4.13 -9.65
N SER A 99 17.55 3.01 -10.37
CA SER A 99 16.23 2.42 -10.63
C SER A 99 15.56 2.04 -9.32
N ASP A 100 14.29 2.43 -9.19
CA ASP A 100 13.41 2.05 -8.10
C ASP A 100 12.07 1.54 -8.64
N GLU A 101 12.11 0.82 -9.76
CA GLU A 101 10.90 0.24 -10.33
C GLU A 101 10.25 -0.75 -9.35
N ALA A 102 11.05 -1.41 -8.51
CA ALA A 102 10.52 -2.33 -7.52
C ALA A 102 9.70 -1.60 -6.45
N ILE A 103 10.17 -0.48 -5.89
CA ILE A 103 9.62 0.11 -4.65
C ILE A 103 9.61 -0.96 -3.54
N ALA A 104 10.79 -1.47 -3.20
CA ALA A 104 10.92 -2.60 -2.29
C ALA A 104 10.52 -2.28 -0.84
N ASP A 105 10.50 -1.00 -0.47
CA ASP A 105 10.07 -0.47 0.83
C ASP A 105 8.54 -0.31 0.95
N GLU A 106 7.78 -0.56 -0.12
CA GLU A 106 6.31 -0.55 -0.05
C GLU A 106 5.80 -1.65 0.88
N ARG A 107 4.86 -1.27 1.76
CA ARG A 107 4.22 -2.16 2.73
C ARG A 107 2.71 -1.94 2.69
N PHE A 108 1.95 -2.95 3.10
CA PHE A 108 0.51 -2.81 3.35
C PHE A 108 0.20 -3.02 4.83
N ILE A 109 -1.00 -2.59 5.23
CA ILE A 109 -1.55 -2.81 6.56
C ILE A 109 -2.73 -3.76 6.42
N MET A 110 -2.92 -4.69 7.36
CA MET A 110 -4.09 -5.54 7.40
C MET A 110 -4.60 -5.73 8.82
N CYS A 111 -5.85 -6.12 8.96
CA CYS A 111 -6.41 -6.63 10.20
C CYS A 111 -7.33 -7.82 9.94
N ASN A 112 -7.51 -8.66 10.96
CA ASN A 112 -8.52 -9.72 10.95
C ASN A 112 -9.76 -9.23 11.69
N VAL A 113 -10.84 -9.01 10.95
CA VAL A 113 -12.12 -8.59 11.52
C VAL A 113 -12.88 -9.82 12.04
N LYS A 114 -13.18 -9.79 13.34
CA LYS A 114 -13.90 -10.86 14.06
C LYS A 114 -15.34 -11.05 13.54
N ALA A 115 -16.04 -12.03 14.09
CA ALA A 115 -17.39 -12.44 13.68
C ALA A 115 -17.42 -12.88 12.21
N ASP A 116 -16.48 -13.76 11.86
CA ASP A 116 -16.40 -14.46 10.58
C ASP A 116 -16.27 -13.56 9.33
N LYS A 117 -15.84 -12.30 9.49
CA LYS A 117 -15.58 -11.41 8.36
C LYS A 117 -14.28 -11.73 7.64
N GLY A 118 -13.19 -11.84 8.40
CA GLY A 118 -11.88 -12.19 7.89
C GLY A 118 -10.97 -10.98 7.60
N ILE A 119 -10.04 -11.15 6.67
CA ILE A 119 -8.95 -10.21 6.43
C ILE A 119 -9.42 -8.97 5.68
N VAL A 120 -9.16 -7.80 6.27
CA VAL A 120 -9.25 -6.51 5.58
C VAL A 120 -7.84 -6.01 5.34
N MET A 121 -7.46 -5.89 4.07
CA MET A 121 -6.17 -5.36 3.65
C MET A 121 -6.31 -3.92 3.16
N LEU A 122 -5.46 -3.03 3.65
CA LEU A 122 -5.31 -1.64 3.25
C LEU A 122 -3.96 -1.44 2.58
N THR A 123 -3.97 -0.95 1.35
CA THR A 123 -2.77 -0.73 0.55
C THR A 123 -2.71 0.70 0.02
N GLY A 124 -1.50 1.26 -0.07
CA GLY A 124 -1.28 2.58 -0.68
C GLY A 124 -1.56 2.52 -2.18
N CYS A 125 -0.61 2.00 -2.95
CA CYS A 125 -0.76 1.87 -4.40
C CYS A 125 -0.48 0.46 -4.94
N SER A 126 0.11 -0.46 -4.17
CA SER A 126 0.36 -1.85 -4.57
C SER A 126 1.25 -1.97 -5.81
N HIS A 127 2.37 -1.25 -5.83
CA HIS A 127 3.37 -1.36 -6.88
C HIS A 127 3.96 -2.77 -6.96
N ALA A 128 4.13 -3.45 -5.82
CA ALA A 128 4.47 -4.88 -5.82
C ALA A 128 3.36 -5.77 -6.44
N GLY A 129 2.17 -5.22 -6.68
CA GLY A 129 1.02 -5.89 -7.30
C GLY A 129 -0.08 -6.22 -6.31
N VAL A 130 -1.34 -5.91 -6.64
CA VAL A 130 -2.47 -6.15 -5.73
C VAL A 130 -2.71 -7.65 -5.49
N VAL A 131 -2.43 -8.50 -6.49
CA VAL A 131 -2.51 -9.96 -6.35
C VAL A 131 -1.41 -10.45 -5.40
N ASN A 132 -0.18 -9.95 -5.58
CA ASN A 132 0.96 -10.28 -4.71
C ASN A 132 0.71 -9.81 -3.25
N CYS A 133 0.20 -8.59 -3.06
CA CYS A 133 -0.17 -8.06 -1.74
C CYS A 133 -1.22 -8.95 -1.07
N THR A 134 -2.30 -9.27 -1.80
CA THR A 134 -3.43 -10.05 -1.28
C THR A 134 -3.00 -11.45 -0.89
N GLN A 135 -2.21 -12.11 -1.73
CA GLN A 135 -1.66 -13.43 -1.42
C GLN A 135 -0.79 -13.37 -0.16
N HIS A 136 0.09 -12.38 -0.06
CA HIS A 136 0.97 -12.22 1.09
C HIS A 136 0.19 -11.97 2.38
N ALA A 137 -0.86 -11.15 2.34
CA ALA A 137 -1.73 -10.88 3.49
C ALA A 137 -2.40 -12.17 4.01
N LEU A 138 -2.91 -13.01 3.11
CA LEU A 138 -3.53 -14.28 3.49
C LEU A 138 -2.52 -15.26 4.10
N GLU A 139 -1.29 -15.29 3.59
CA GLU A 139 -0.22 -16.13 4.15
C GLU A 139 0.24 -15.66 5.53
N LEU A 140 0.38 -14.35 5.74
CA LEU A 140 0.67 -13.77 7.05
C LEU A 140 -0.47 -14.05 8.06
N ALA A 141 -1.70 -14.21 7.58
CA ALA A 141 -2.85 -14.65 8.37
C ALA A 141 -2.92 -16.18 8.61
N GLY A 142 -1.95 -16.96 8.12
CA GLY A 142 -1.92 -18.42 8.24
C GLY A 142 -2.74 -19.18 7.19
N GLY A 143 -3.28 -18.49 6.18
CA GLY A 143 -3.87 -19.08 4.97
C GLY A 143 -5.27 -19.67 5.11
N SER A 144 -5.88 -19.65 6.30
CA SER A 144 -7.21 -20.22 6.57
C SER A 144 -8.31 -19.16 6.77
N ILE A 145 -7.92 -17.91 6.99
CA ILE A 145 -8.84 -16.80 7.22
C ILE A 145 -9.28 -16.24 5.86
N PRO A 146 -10.59 -16.12 5.58
CA PRO A 146 -11.06 -15.63 4.29
C PRO A 146 -10.67 -14.16 4.08
N LEU A 147 -10.57 -13.76 2.81
CA LEU A 147 -10.40 -12.37 2.43
C LEU A 147 -11.75 -11.65 2.51
N HIS A 148 -11.87 -10.64 3.38
CA HIS A 148 -13.06 -9.81 3.44
C HIS A 148 -12.98 -8.67 2.42
N ALA A 149 -11.94 -7.85 2.51
CA ALA A 149 -11.83 -6.63 1.72
C ALA A 149 -10.40 -6.29 1.32
N VAL A 150 -10.27 -5.69 0.14
CA VAL A 150 -9.04 -5.01 -0.30
C VAL A 150 -9.35 -3.54 -0.59
N ILE A 151 -8.69 -2.65 0.14
CA ILE A 151 -8.97 -1.21 0.14
C ILE A 151 -7.71 -0.46 -0.25
N GLY A 152 -7.79 0.39 -1.28
CA GLY A 152 -6.65 1.23 -1.67
C GLY A 152 -6.38 1.29 -3.16
N GLY A 153 -5.16 1.70 -3.52
CA GLY A 153 -4.71 1.73 -4.92
C GLY A 153 -4.15 0.38 -5.38
N PHE A 154 -4.50 -0.02 -6.60
CA PHE A 154 -4.05 -1.28 -7.21
C PHE A 154 -2.98 -1.09 -8.31
N HIS A 155 -2.53 0.13 -8.55
CA HIS A 155 -1.55 0.49 -9.59
C HIS A 155 -1.89 0.05 -11.03
N LEU A 156 -3.18 0.05 -11.41
CA LEU A 156 -3.65 -0.43 -12.71
C LEU A 156 -4.06 0.67 -13.70
N ALA A 157 -3.98 1.95 -13.32
CA ALA A 157 -4.48 3.04 -14.15
C ALA A 157 -3.75 3.17 -15.51
N THR A 158 -2.45 2.89 -15.53
CA THR A 158 -1.59 2.98 -16.70
C THR A 158 -1.26 1.62 -17.32
N SER A 159 -1.79 0.53 -16.75
CA SER A 159 -1.57 -0.83 -17.23
C SER A 159 -2.26 -1.08 -18.57
N ASP A 160 -1.66 -1.97 -19.36
CA ASP A 160 -2.30 -2.46 -20.58
C ASP A 160 -3.50 -3.38 -20.25
N ALA A 161 -4.29 -3.69 -21.27
CA ALA A 161 -5.48 -4.52 -21.09
C ALA A 161 -5.16 -5.94 -20.59
N ASN A 162 -4.02 -6.51 -20.99
CA ASN A 162 -3.63 -7.86 -20.61
C ASN A 162 -3.29 -7.93 -19.12
N GLN A 163 -2.49 -6.98 -18.63
CA GLN A 163 -2.15 -6.87 -17.21
C GLN A 163 -3.41 -6.68 -16.36
N ILE A 164 -4.31 -5.76 -16.75
CA ILE A 164 -5.58 -5.55 -16.02
C ILE A 164 -6.38 -6.84 -15.95
N GLU A 165 -6.61 -7.52 -17.08
CA GLU A 165 -7.42 -8.74 -17.10
C GLU A 165 -6.79 -9.87 -16.27
N ARG A 166 -5.47 -9.98 -16.24
CA ARG A 166 -4.76 -10.98 -15.42
C ARG A 166 -4.84 -10.66 -13.93
N SER A 167 -4.53 -9.42 -13.54
CA SER A 167 -4.64 -8.97 -12.14
C SER A 167 -6.05 -9.14 -11.61
N ILE A 168 -7.08 -8.71 -12.35
CA ILE A 168 -8.47 -8.85 -11.88
C ILE A 168 -8.89 -10.31 -11.84
N LYS A 169 -8.55 -11.13 -12.85
CA LYS A 169 -8.87 -12.55 -12.83
C LYS A 169 -8.28 -13.26 -11.61
N ASP A 170 -7.03 -12.98 -11.28
CA ASP A 170 -6.35 -13.65 -10.18
C ASP A 170 -6.75 -13.07 -8.82
N LEU A 171 -6.99 -11.76 -8.72
CA LEU A 171 -7.52 -11.14 -7.50
C LEU A 171 -8.88 -11.73 -7.09
N LEU A 172 -9.77 -11.97 -8.07
CA LEU A 172 -11.09 -12.56 -7.81
C LEU A 172 -11.02 -14.02 -7.34
N LYS A 173 -9.91 -14.73 -7.57
CA LYS A 173 -9.75 -16.11 -7.06
C LYS A 173 -9.60 -16.18 -5.55
N PHE A 174 -9.23 -15.06 -4.91
CA PHE A 174 -9.19 -14.97 -3.45
C PHE A 174 -10.58 -14.77 -2.82
N ASP A 175 -11.63 -14.72 -3.66
CA ASP A 175 -13.03 -14.62 -3.25
C ASP A 175 -13.30 -13.50 -2.22
N PRO A 176 -12.88 -12.25 -2.48
CA PRO A 176 -13.15 -11.13 -1.58
C PRO A 176 -14.65 -10.91 -1.46
N ALA A 177 -15.13 -10.58 -0.25
CA ALA A 177 -16.51 -10.13 -0.06
C ALA A 177 -16.77 -8.76 -0.70
N VAL A 178 -15.76 -7.87 -0.70
CA VAL A 178 -15.84 -6.53 -1.29
C VAL A 178 -14.48 -6.01 -1.76
N LEU A 179 -14.47 -5.22 -2.82
CA LEU A 179 -13.29 -4.50 -3.30
C LEU A 179 -13.53 -2.99 -3.29
N LEU A 180 -12.57 -2.23 -2.75
CA LEU A 180 -12.59 -0.77 -2.68
C LEU A 180 -11.42 -0.14 -3.42
N PRO A 181 -11.37 -0.29 -4.76
CA PRO A 181 -10.31 0.29 -5.58
C PRO A 181 -10.39 1.82 -5.60
N GLY A 182 -9.37 2.47 -5.05
CA GLY A 182 -9.18 3.91 -5.01
C GLY A 182 -7.94 4.37 -5.79
N HIS A 183 -7.61 5.66 -5.61
CA HIS A 183 -6.32 6.25 -6.01
C HIS A 183 -5.85 5.85 -7.43
N CYS A 184 -4.73 5.12 -7.53
CA CYS A 184 -4.03 4.76 -8.76
C CYS A 184 -4.62 3.54 -9.50
N THR A 185 -5.80 3.04 -9.11
CA THR A 185 -6.41 1.86 -9.75
C THR A 185 -6.92 2.13 -11.16
N GLY A 186 -7.48 3.32 -11.39
CA GLY A 186 -8.03 3.72 -12.69
C GLY A 186 -9.38 3.08 -13.05
N TRP A 187 -10.12 3.72 -13.95
CA TRP A 187 -11.50 3.33 -14.29
C TRP A 187 -11.59 2.01 -15.05
N ARG A 188 -10.59 1.67 -15.88
CA ARG A 188 -10.56 0.43 -16.67
C ARG A 188 -10.55 -0.82 -15.79
N ALA A 189 -9.73 -0.81 -14.74
CA ALA A 189 -9.69 -1.90 -13.77
C ALA A 189 -11.00 -2.03 -12.99
N LYS A 190 -11.61 -0.91 -12.58
CA LYS A 190 -12.94 -0.91 -11.94
C LYS A 190 -14.00 -1.52 -12.86
N PHE A 191 -14.05 -1.12 -14.13
CA PHE A 191 -14.96 -1.71 -15.11
C PHE A 191 -14.71 -3.20 -15.32
N ALA A 192 -13.45 -3.65 -15.35
CA ALA A 192 -13.12 -5.06 -15.48
C ALA A 192 -13.61 -5.88 -14.28
N ILE A 193 -13.50 -5.35 -13.06
CA ILE A 193 -14.06 -5.97 -11.85
C ILE A 193 -15.58 -6.08 -11.97
N GLU A 194 -16.27 -4.96 -12.21
CA GLU A 194 -17.74 -4.93 -12.28
C GLU A 194 -18.30 -5.85 -13.36
N LYS A 195 -17.62 -5.92 -14.52
CA LYS A 195 -18.02 -6.82 -15.62
C LYS A 195 -17.88 -8.30 -15.25
N ARG A 196 -16.88 -8.65 -14.43
CA ARG A 196 -16.59 -10.04 -14.04
C ARG A 196 -17.42 -10.49 -12.84
N GLN A 197 -17.62 -9.60 -11.87
CA GLN A 197 -18.39 -9.86 -10.66
C GLN A 197 -19.17 -8.60 -10.26
N PRO A 198 -20.41 -8.43 -10.79
CA PRO A 198 -21.24 -7.28 -10.48
C PRO A 198 -21.53 -7.15 -8.98
N GLY A 199 -21.50 -5.92 -8.47
CA GLY A 199 -21.80 -5.63 -7.06
C GLY A 199 -20.67 -5.88 -6.07
N LEU A 200 -19.50 -6.33 -6.54
CA LEU A 200 -18.32 -6.50 -5.69
C LEU A 200 -17.64 -5.16 -5.33
N LEU A 201 -17.83 -4.14 -6.16
CA LEU A 201 -17.21 -2.84 -5.96
C LEU A 201 -17.99 -1.97 -4.97
N VAL A 202 -17.28 -1.41 -4.00
CA VAL A 202 -17.77 -0.29 -3.19
C VAL A 202 -16.99 0.99 -3.54
N PRO A 203 -17.68 2.12 -3.80
CA PRO A 203 -17.01 3.40 -4.06
C PRO A 203 -16.04 3.79 -2.94
N CYS A 204 -14.83 4.17 -3.34
CA CYS A 204 -13.79 4.68 -2.44
C CYS A 204 -13.48 6.13 -2.82
N SER A 205 -14.01 7.08 -2.05
CA SER A 205 -13.80 8.52 -2.23
C SER A 205 -13.54 9.23 -0.90
N VAL A 206 -12.98 10.44 -0.97
CA VAL A 206 -12.71 11.27 0.21
C VAL A 206 -13.99 11.49 1.02
N GLY A 207 -13.90 11.34 2.35
CA GLY A 207 -15.00 11.55 3.28
C GLY A 207 -15.96 10.36 3.44
N TYR A 208 -15.69 9.22 2.81
CA TYR A 208 -16.48 8.01 3.01
C TYR A 208 -16.15 7.31 4.32
N ASN A 209 -17.19 6.86 5.02
CA ASN A 209 -17.11 5.90 6.10
C ASN A 209 -17.67 4.57 5.60
N ILE A 210 -16.90 3.51 5.77
CA ILE A 210 -17.33 2.15 5.43
C ILE A 210 -17.52 1.39 6.74
N THR A 211 -18.63 0.68 6.84
CA THR A 211 -18.93 -0.22 7.95
C THR A 211 -19.30 -1.56 7.34
N PHE A 212 -18.53 -2.58 7.69
CA PHE A 212 -18.88 -3.97 7.46
C PHE A 212 -19.36 -4.52 8.78
#